data_AF-A0A2S7X9N2-F1
#
_entry.id   AF-A0A2S7X9N2-F1
#
_cell.length_a   1.000
_cell.length_b   1.000
_cell.length_c   1.000
_cell.angle_alpha   90.00
_cell.angle_beta   90.00
_cell.angle_gamma   90.00
#
_symmetry.space_group_name_H-M   'P 1'
#
loop_
_entity.id
_entity.type
_entity.pdbx_description
1 polymer ?
#
loop_
_entity_poly.entity_id
_entity_poly.type
_entity_poly.pdbx_seq_one_letter_code
_entity_poly.pdbx_strand_id
1 'polypeptide(L)' 'MTHKWSIKNCPKDIESQVLSVIGLIDKKGSASDMDLCKIFGEVLWSDGKYFNSHAFRFLFDHETLSCEVTKRHLH' A
#
# COMPACT_ATOMS: atom_id res chain seq x y z
N MET A 1 15.69 5.93 8.95
CA MET A 1 14.79 4.87 9.45
C MET A 1 14.86 3.75 8.43
N THR A 2 15.47 2.62 8.77
CA THR A 2 15.46 1.43 7.91
C THR A 2 14.11 0.77 8.06
N HIS A 3 13.21 0.97 7.09
CA HIS A 3 11.95 0.26 7.05
C HIS A 3 12.26 -1.24 6.96
N LYS A 4 11.74 -2.03 7.91
CA LYS A 4 11.93 -3.48 7.96
C LYS A 4 11.20 -4.19 6.82
N TRP A 5 10.32 -3.46 6.13
CA TRP A 5 9.46 -3.94 5.07
C TRP A 5 10.21 -4.14 3.75
N SER A 6 9.99 -5.29 3.10
CA SER A 6 10.41 -5.53 1.73
C SER A 6 9.35 -5.00 0.76
N ILE A 7 9.70 -4.01 -0.07
CA ILE A 7 8.79 -3.47 -1.09
C ILE A 7 9.14 -4.07 -2.46
N LYS A 8 8.16 -4.71 -3.10
CA LYS A 8 8.32 -5.40 -4.39
C LYS A 8 7.52 -4.69 -5.49
N ASN A 9 8.13 -4.57 -6.67
CA ASN A 9 7.50 -4.05 -7.90
C ASN A 9 6.90 -2.63 -7.77
N CYS A 10 7.34 -1.84 -6.79
CA CYS A 10 6.79 -0.51 -6.54
C CYS A 10 7.34 0.52 -7.54
N PRO A 11 6.46 1.18 -8.30
CA PRO A 11 6.85 2.32 -9.13
C PRO A 11 7.34 3.50 -8.28
N LYS A 12 8.37 4.21 -8.76
CA LYS A 12 9.00 5.33 -8.02
C LYS A 12 8.05 6.49 -7.72
N ASP A 13 7.03 6.70 -8.54
CA ASP A 13 6.03 7.77 -8.41
C ASP A 13 5.03 7.54 -7.26
N ILE A 14 4.89 6.30 -6.78
CA ILE A 14 4.03 5.96 -5.64
C ILE A 14 4.79 5.44 -4.42
N GLU A 15 6.13 5.36 -4.51
CA GLU A 15 6.99 4.81 -3.45
C GLU A 15 6.83 5.57 -2.14
N SER A 16 6.73 6.91 -2.19
CA SER A 16 6.55 7.74 -0.99
C SER A 16 5.21 7.48 -0.30
N GLN A 17 4.15 7.22 -1.07
CA GLN A 17 2.83 6.89 -0.56
C GLN A 17 2.87 5.52 0.11
N VAL A 18 3.46 4.52 -0.54
CA VAL A 18 3.64 3.17 0.03
C VAL A 18 4.43 3.21 1.34
N LEU A 19 5.53 3.96 1.40
CA LEU A 19 6.31 4.14 2.63
C LEU A 19 5.50 4.82 3.74
N SER A 20 4.64 5.78 3.38
CA SER A 20 3.75 6.44 4.34
C SER A 20 2.72 5.47 4.93
N VAL A 21 2.17 4.57 4.12
CA VAL A 21 1.26 3.50 4.59
C VAL A 21 1.99 2.54 5.52
N ILE A 22 3.19 2.10 5.15
CA ILE A 22 4.01 1.22 5.99
C ILE A 22 4.31 1.89 7.35
N GLY A 23 4.72 3.15 7.35
CA GLY A 23 4.97 3.89 8.58
C GLY A 23 3.71 4.06 9.44
N LEU A 24 2.53 4.19 8.82
CA LEU A 24 1.26 4.21 9.52
C LEU A 24 0.93 2.86 10.15
N ILE A 25 1.12 1.77 9.40
CA ILE A 25 0.92 0.39 9.87
C ILE A 25 1.85 0.09 11.04
N ASP A 26 3.14 0.41 10.93
CA ASP A 26 4.11 0.18 12.00
C ASP A 26 3.73 0.96 13.28
N LYS A 27 3.07 2.13 13.13
CA LYS A 27 2.64 2.97 14.26
C LYS A 27 1.29 2.57 14.88
N LYS A 28 0.30 2.19 14.05
CA LYS A 28 -1.10 1.94 14.47
C LYS A 28 -1.47 0.46 14.52
N GLY A 29 -0.68 -0.41 13.92
CA GLY A 29 -0.96 -1.84 13.71
C GLY A 29 -1.75 -2.14 12.44
N SER A 30 -2.45 -1.17 11.85
CA SER A 30 -3.22 -1.31 10.62
C SER A 30 -3.45 0.03 9.91
N ALA A 31 -3.93 -0.01 8.67
CA ALA A 31 -4.39 1.15 7.91
C ALA A 31 -5.83 0.91 7.44
N SER A 32 -6.70 1.92 7.60
CA SER A 32 -8.06 1.89 7.08
C SER A 32 -8.14 2.37 5.63
N ASP A 33 -9.23 2.05 4.92
CA ASP A 33 -9.51 2.57 3.59
C ASP A 33 -9.44 4.11 3.54
N MET A 34 -9.91 4.79 4.60
CA MET A 34 -9.83 6.25 4.69
C MET A 34 -8.40 6.77 4.86
N ASP A 35 -7.55 6.08 5.63
CA ASP A 35 -6.14 6.46 5.76
C ASP A 35 -5.44 6.34 4.41
N LEU A 36 -5.71 5.25 3.68
CA LEU A 36 -5.16 5.00 2.36
C LEU A 36 -5.59 6.07 1.35
N CYS A 37 -6.88 6.39 1.29
CA CYS A 37 -7.39 7.45 0.41
C CYS A 37 -6.69 8.80 0.68
N LYS A 38 -6.43 9.12 1.95
CA LYS A 38 -5.70 10.36 2.32
C LYS A 38 -4.24 10.34 1.89
N ILE A 39 -3.57 9.20 2.02
CA ILE A 39 -2.14 9.06 1.67
C ILE A 39 -1.93 9.10 0.16
N PHE A 40 -2.78 8.41 -0.60
CA PHE A 40 -2.67 8.35 -2.06
C PHE A 40 -3.35 9.51 -2.78
N GLY A 41 -4.28 10.21 -2.13
CA GLY A 41 -5.03 11.31 -2.75
C GLY A 41 -6.05 10.84 -3.81
N GLU A 42 -6.40 9.55 -3.82
CA GLU A 42 -7.40 8.95 -4.70
C GLU A 42 -8.32 8.01 -3.92
N VAL A 43 -9.37 7.50 -4.56
CA VAL A 43 -10.23 6.50 -3.95
C VAL A 43 -9.55 5.13 -4.01
N LEU A 44 -9.30 4.56 -2.84
CA LEU A 44 -8.89 3.17 -2.68
C LEU A 44 -10.02 2.34 -2.05
N TRP A 45 -10.01 1.05 -2.34
CA TRP A 45 -10.95 0.10 -1.74
C TRP A 45 -10.27 -1.23 -1.44
N SER A 46 -10.68 -1.85 -0.33
CA SER A 46 -10.27 -3.21 0.02
C SER A 46 -11.20 -4.24 -0.62
N ASP A 47 -10.64 -5.35 -1.12
CA ASP A 47 -11.40 -6.56 -1.47
C ASP A 47 -11.31 -7.66 -0.39
N GLY A 48 -10.84 -7.28 0.82
CA GLY A 48 -10.63 -8.16 1.95
C GLY A 48 -9.23 -8.78 1.99
N LYS A 49 -8.49 -8.80 0.88
CA LYS A 49 -7.10 -9.25 0.82
C LYS A 49 -6.15 -8.18 0.28
N TYR A 50 -6.60 -7.44 -0.73
CA TYR A 50 -5.81 -6.41 -1.38
C TYR A 50 -6.47 -5.05 -1.22
N PHE A 51 -5.64 -4.02 -1.18
CA PHE A 51 -6.10 -2.67 -1.46
C PHE A 51 -5.95 -2.38 -2.94
N ASN A 52 -6.93 -1.72 -3.51
CA ASN A 52 -7.01 -1.44 -4.92
C ASN A 52 -7.17 0.05 -5.12
N SER A 53 -6.43 0.60 -6.08
CA SER A 53 -6.74 1.87 -6.72
C SER A 53 -7.15 1.64 -8.16
N HIS A 54 -7.34 2.72 -8.92
CA HIS A 54 -7.62 2.61 -10.35
C HIS A 54 -6.44 2.00 -11.11
N ALA A 55 -5.20 2.38 -10.76
CA ALA A 55 -4.01 1.98 -11.49
C ALA A 55 -3.25 0.80 -10.84
N PHE A 56 -3.41 0.59 -9.54
CA PHE A 56 -2.58 -0.35 -8.78
C PHE A 56 -3.38 -1.24 -7.84
N ARG A 57 -2.77 -2.36 -7.49
CA ARG A 57 -3.19 -3.26 -6.43
C ARG A 57 -2.02 -3.41 -5.46
N PHE A 58 -2.32 -3.39 -4.18
CA PHE A 58 -1.37 -3.45 -3.09
C PHE A 58 -1.69 -4.64 -2.19
N LEU A 59 -0.68 -5.44 -1.89
CA LEU A 59 -0.74 -6.47 -0.85
C LEU A 59 0.22 -6.07 0.27
N PHE A 60 -0.32 -5.75 1.44
CA PHE A 60 0.47 -5.54 2.65
C PHE A 60 0.38 -6.79 3.51
N ASP A 61 1.48 -7.53 3.59
CA ASP A 61 1.60 -8.74 4.40
C ASP A 61 2.38 -8.41 5.68
N HIS A 62 1.66 -8.43 6.80
CA HIS A 62 2.21 -8.16 8.12
C HIS A 62 3.06 -9.32 8.68
N GLU A 63 2.82 -10.56 8.25
CA GLU A 63 3.58 -11.72 8.72
C GLU A 63 4.98 -11.72 8.11
N THR A 64 5.07 -11.45 6.81
CA THR A 64 6.36 -11.39 6.08
C THR A 64 6.99 -10.00 6.06
N LEU A 65 6.29 -8.98 6.59
CA LEU A 65 6.65 -7.56 6.46
C LEU A 65 6.99 -7.21 5.01
N SER A 66 6.05 -7.47 4.11
CA SER A 66 6.25 -7.17 2.68
C SER A 66 5.08 -6.43 2.07
N CYS A 67 5.41 -5.54 1.14
CA CYS A 67 4.44 -4.85 0.30
C CYS A 67 4.70 -5.24 -1.15
N GLU A 68 3.69 -5.79 -1.83
CA GLU A 68 3.74 -6.04 -3.27
C GLU A 68 2.79 -5.09 -3.99
N VAL A 69 3.33 -4.42 -5.01
CA VAL A 69 2.56 -3.53 -5.89
C VAL A 69 2.41 -4.18 -7.26
N THR A 70 1.16 -4.31 -7.71
CA THR A 70 0.84 -4.85 -9.03
C THR A 70 0.07 -3.81 -9.82
N LYS A 71 0.55 -3.50 -11.03
CA LYS A 71 -0.19 -2.62 -11.95
C LYS A 71 -1.47 -3.31 -12.41
N ARG A 72 -2.59 -2.59 -12.38
CA ARG A 72 -3.85 -3.07 -12.93
C ARG A 72 -3.94 -2.71 -14.40
N HIS A 73 -4.18 -3.71 -15.23
CA HIS A 73 -4.61 -3.49 -16.61
C HIS A 73 -6.13 -3.29 -16.57
N LEU A 74 -6.57 -2.05 -16.63
CA LEU A 74 -7.96 -1.74 -16.94
C LEU A 74 -8.12 -1.93 -18.46
N HIS A 75 -8.91 -2.93 -18.84
CA HIS A 75 -9.33 -3.19 -20.22
C HIS A 75 -10.41 -2.20 -20.65
#